data_AF-A0A376Y5M1-F1
#
_entry.id   AF-A0A376Y5M1-F1
#
_cell.length_a   1.000
_cell.length_b   1.000
_cell.length_c   1.000
_cell.angle_alpha   90.00
_cell.angle_beta   90.00
_cell.angle_gamma   90.00
#
_symmetry.space_group_name_H-M   'P 1'
#
loop_
_entity.id
_entity.type
_entity.pdbx_description
1 polymer ?
#
loop_
_entity_poly.entity_id
_entity_poly.type
_entity_poly.pdbx_seq_one_letter_code
_entity_poly.pdbx_strand_id
1 'polypeptide(L)'
;MQTKSFITLRAAKLIKFFASGNEVIPDKISPVLERVKSGTWQGDLFRLAALTWSVPVSSGFGRRLRYLVWDESNGKLIGLIAIGDPVFNLAVRDNLIGWDTHARSSRLVNLMDAYVLGALPPYNALLGGKLIACLLRSRDLYDDFAKVYGDTVGVISQKKKQARLLAITTTSSMGRSSVYNRLKLDGIQYLKSIGYTGGWGHFHIPDSLFIELRDYLRDMDHAYADHYMFGNGPNWRLRTTKAA
;
A
#
# COMPACT_ATOMS: atom_id res chain seq x y z
N MET A 1 -10.61 -14.87 14.56
CA MET A 1 -12.01 -14.69 15.04
C MET A 1 -12.72 -13.48 14.40
N GLN A 2 -12.09 -12.30 14.30
CA GLN A 2 -12.73 -11.08 13.75
C GLN A 2 -13.13 -11.12 12.26
N THR A 3 -12.38 -11.79 11.39
CA THR A 3 -12.71 -11.82 9.95
C THR A 3 -13.95 -12.67 9.65
N LYS A 4 -14.12 -13.80 10.35
CA LYS A 4 -15.28 -14.69 10.16
C LYS A 4 -16.58 -13.99 10.57
N SER A 5 -16.61 -13.35 11.74
CA SER A 5 -17.78 -12.57 12.18
C SER A 5 -18.09 -11.40 11.26
N PHE A 6 -17.06 -10.69 10.78
CA PHE A 6 -17.22 -9.63 9.79
C PHE A 6 -17.89 -10.12 8.49
N ILE A 7 -17.41 -11.21 7.91
CA ILE A 7 -17.98 -11.78 6.68
C ILE A 7 -19.45 -12.15 6.90
N THR A 8 -19.76 -12.89 7.96
CA THR A 8 -21.14 -13.31 8.26
C THR A 8 -22.10 -12.13 8.41
N LEU A 9 -21.66 -11.03 9.03
CA LEU A 9 -22.50 -9.86 9.29
C LEU A 9 -22.66 -8.92 8.08
N ARG A 10 -21.64 -8.79 7.24
CA ARG A 10 -21.58 -7.74 6.20
C ARG A 10 -21.64 -8.26 4.78
N ALA A 11 -21.18 -9.49 4.50
CA ALA A 11 -21.01 -9.98 3.13
C ALA A 11 -22.32 -10.01 2.34
N ALA A 12 -23.42 -10.45 2.94
CA ALA A 12 -24.72 -10.53 2.27
C ALA A 12 -25.18 -9.19 1.66
N LYS A 13 -24.86 -8.06 2.32
CA LYS A 13 -25.22 -6.71 1.84
C LYS A 13 -24.25 -6.16 0.79
N LEU A 14 -23.00 -6.65 0.80
CA LEU A 14 -21.90 -6.10 0.01
C LEU A 14 -21.62 -6.91 -1.25
N ILE A 15 -21.98 -8.19 -1.28
CA ILE A 15 -21.67 -9.10 -2.40
C ILE A 15 -22.30 -8.66 -3.72
N LYS A 16 -23.43 -7.94 -3.65
CA LYS A 16 -24.13 -7.35 -4.82
C LYS A 16 -23.27 -6.38 -5.65
N PHE A 17 -22.20 -5.85 -5.07
CA PHE A 17 -21.27 -4.94 -5.75
C PHE A 17 -20.16 -5.68 -6.53
N PHE A 18 -20.06 -7.00 -6.39
CA PHE A 18 -19.19 -7.82 -7.21
C PHE A 18 -19.92 -8.18 -8.50
N ALA A 19 -19.20 -8.15 -9.62
CA ALA A 19 -19.77 -8.48 -10.92
C ALA A 19 -19.75 -10.00 -11.16
N SER A 20 -20.78 -10.47 -11.83
CA SER A 20 -20.81 -11.74 -12.55
C SER A 20 -20.33 -11.52 -13.99
N GLY A 21 -19.83 -12.56 -14.66
CA GLY A 21 -19.28 -12.46 -16.02
C GLY A 21 -20.26 -11.86 -17.05
N ASN A 22 -21.55 -12.19 -16.93
CA ASN A 22 -22.62 -11.69 -17.81
C ASN A 22 -23.04 -10.24 -17.54
N GLU A 23 -22.62 -9.64 -16.43
CA GLU A 23 -22.91 -8.24 -16.09
C GLU A 23 -21.89 -7.26 -16.68
N VAL A 24 -20.77 -7.78 -17.23
CA VAL A 24 -19.68 -6.95 -17.76
C VAL A 24 -19.73 -6.93 -19.29
N ILE A 25 -19.96 -5.74 -19.84
CA ILE A 25 -19.92 -5.49 -21.28
C ILE A 25 -18.63 -4.69 -21.54
N PRO A 26 -17.56 -5.30 -22.11
CA PRO A 26 -16.24 -4.68 -22.20
C PRO A 26 -16.24 -3.28 -22.84
N ASP A 27 -17.00 -3.08 -23.91
CA ASP A 27 -17.07 -1.81 -24.64
C ASP A 27 -17.79 -0.68 -23.89
N LYS A 28 -18.47 -1.02 -22.78
CA LYS A 28 -19.21 -0.06 -21.95
C LYS A 28 -18.51 0.27 -20.64
N ILE A 29 -17.42 -0.41 -20.29
CA ILE A 29 -16.73 -0.23 -19.00
C ILE A 29 -16.36 1.25 -18.81
N SER A 30 -16.87 1.88 -17.76
CA SER A 30 -16.63 3.28 -17.42
C SER A 30 -16.06 3.40 -16.00
N PRO A 31 -14.72 3.43 -15.85
CA PRO A 31 -14.07 3.38 -14.54
C PRO A 31 -14.13 4.71 -13.79
N VAL A 32 -14.57 4.69 -12.52
CA VAL A 32 -14.57 5.85 -11.62
C VAL A 32 -13.91 5.54 -10.29
N LEU A 33 -13.13 6.49 -9.77
CA LEU A 33 -12.47 6.41 -8.47
C LEU A 33 -13.37 6.95 -7.37
N GLU A 34 -13.68 6.11 -6.38
CA GLU A 34 -14.32 6.56 -5.13
C GLU A 34 -13.32 6.44 -3.97
N ARG A 35 -13.04 7.57 -3.31
CA ARG A 35 -12.19 7.60 -2.13
C ARG A 35 -12.87 6.97 -0.92
N VAL A 36 -12.20 5.99 -0.33
CA VAL A 36 -12.68 5.26 0.85
C VAL A 36 -12.30 5.99 2.14
N LYS A 37 -13.30 6.21 3.00
CA LYS A 37 -13.10 6.67 4.39
C LYS A 37 -13.21 5.49 5.36
N SER A 38 -12.44 5.55 6.45
CA SER A 38 -12.53 4.54 7.51
C SER A 38 -13.89 4.60 8.21
N GLY A 39 -14.41 3.45 8.64
CA GLY A 39 -15.68 3.36 9.35
C GLY A 39 -16.93 3.46 8.46
N THR A 40 -16.79 3.55 7.13
CA THR A 40 -17.92 3.53 6.20
C THR A 40 -18.13 2.14 5.59
N TRP A 41 -19.30 1.92 4.98
CA TRP A 41 -19.61 0.67 4.28
C TRP A 41 -18.68 0.44 3.08
N GLN A 42 -18.14 1.50 2.46
CA GLN A 42 -17.09 1.38 1.43
C GLN A 42 -15.79 0.86 2.02
N GLY A 43 -15.46 1.22 3.27
CA GLY A 43 -14.34 0.64 4.00
C GLY A 43 -14.53 -0.87 4.23
N ASP A 44 -15.76 -1.27 4.57
CA ASP A 44 -16.13 -2.68 4.68
C ASP A 44 -16.07 -3.39 3.32
N LEU A 45 -16.55 -2.76 2.23
CA LEU A 45 -16.48 -3.31 0.88
C LEU A 45 -15.03 -3.48 0.41
N PHE A 46 -14.19 -2.46 0.63
CA PHE A 46 -12.75 -2.53 0.35
C PHE A 46 -12.12 -3.71 1.09
N ARG A 47 -12.44 -3.86 2.39
CA ARG A 47 -11.95 -4.97 3.21
C ARG A 47 -12.42 -6.31 2.65
N LEU A 48 -13.70 -6.45 2.33
CA LEU A 48 -14.26 -7.69 1.79
C LEU A 48 -13.63 -8.05 0.45
N ALA A 49 -13.51 -7.09 -0.46
CA ALA A 49 -12.89 -7.27 -1.76
C ALA A 49 -11.41 -7.67 -1.66
N ALA A 50 -10.66 -7.07 -0.74
CA ALA A 50 -9.27 -7.43 -0.49
C ALA A 50 -9.08 -8.88 0.02
N LEU A 51 -10.11 -9.51 0.60
CA LEU A 51 -10.06 -10.93 1.01
C LEU A 51 -10.06 -11.90 -0.17
N THR A 52 -10.34 -11.43 -1.40
CA THR A 52 -10.23 -12.25 -2.61
C THR A 52 -8.78 -12.50 -3.04
N TRP A 53 -7.82 -11.81 -2.43
CA TRP A 53 -6.41 -11.90 -2.78
C TRP A 53 -5.61 -12.73 -1.79
N SER A 54 -4.58 -13.41 -2.30
CA SER A 54 -3.75 -14.34 -1.52
C SER A 54 -2.83 -13.65 -0.50
N VAL A 55 -2.51 -12.37 -0.69
CA VAL A 55 -1.67 -11.59 0.23
C VAL A 55 -2.55 -10.68 1.07
N PRO A 56 -2.55 -10.81 2.41
CA PRO A 56 -3.41 -10.01 3.27
C PRO A 56 -3.02 -8.53 3.21
N VAL A 57 -4.03 -7.67 3.14
CA VAL A 57 -3.85 -6.22 3.19
C VAL A 57 -3.77 -5.76 4.63
N SER A 58 -2.63 -5.17 5.02
CA SER A 58 -2.46 -4.63 6.36
C SER A 58 -3.21 -3.30 6.55
N SER A 59 -3.72 -3.08 7.77
CA SER A 59 -4.29 -1.77 8.16
C SER A 59 -3.22 -0.68 8.17
N GLY A 60 -1.97 -1.03 8.52
CA GLY A 60 -0.79 -0.16 8.47
C GLY A 60 -0.91 1.11 9.31
N PHE A 61 0.19 1.86 9.38
CA PHE A 61 0.23 3.20 10.00
C PHE A 61 0.79 4.21 9.00
N GLY A 62 0.59 5.49 9.29
CA GLY A 62 1.07 6.59 8.44
C GLY A 62 0.05 7.02 7.39
N ARG A 63 0.54 7.68 6.33
CA ARG A 63 -0.29 8.20 5.25
C ARG A 63 -0.86 7.04 4.43
N ARG A 64 -2.17 7.09 4.16
CA ARG A 64 -2.90 6.06 3.41
C ARG A 64 -4.09 6.68 2.69
N LEU A 65 -4.19 6.41 1.40
CA LEU A 65 -5.38 6.68 0.60
C LEU A 65 -5.83 5.36 -0.01
N ARG A 66 -7.13 5.10 0.07
CA ARG A 66 -7.78 3.88 -0.42
C ARG A 66 -8.90 4.27 -1.36
N TYR A 67 -9.08 3.49 -2.41
CA TYR A 67 -10.07 3.73 -3.44
C TYR A 67 -10.76 2.44 -3.83
N LEU A 68 -12.06 2.56 -4.05
CA LEU A 68 -12.83 1.62 -4.85
C LEU A 68 -12.80 2.13 -6.30
N VAL A 69 -12.61 1.22 -7.25
CA VAL A 69 -12.71 1.52 -8.68
C VAL A 69 -14.01 0.90 -9.17
N TRP A 70 -14.99 1.73 -9.49
CA TRP A 70 -16.32 1.32 -9.95
C TRP A 70 -16.40 1.31 -11.46
N ASP A 71 -17.22 0.42 -12.02
CA ASP A 71 -17.73 0.52 -13.37
C ASP A 71 -19.11 1.18 -13.31
N GLU A 72 -19.21 2.43 -13.78
CA GLU A 72 -20.48 3.15 -13.79
C GLU A 72 -21.52 2.49 -14.69
N SER A 73 -21.10 1.71 -15.70
CA SER A 73 -22.02 1.10 -16.66
C SER A 73 -22.92 0.01 -16.06
N ASN A 74 -22.47 -0.61 -14.98
CA ASN A 74 -23.20 -1.69 -14.29
C ASN A 74 -23.22 -1.55 -12.76
N GLY A 75 -22.57 -0.53 -12.19
CA GLY A 75 -22.49 -0.27 -10.76
C GLY A 75 -21.68 -1.31 -9.98
N LYS A 76 -20.77 -2.03 -10.63
CA LYS A 76 -19.95 -3.09 -10.02
C LYS A 76 -18.52 -2.66 -9.79
N LEU A 77 -17.86 -3.35 -8.88
CA LEU A 77 -16.49 -3.06 -8.48
C LEU A 77 -15.51 -3.68 -9.48
N ILE A 78 -14.74 -2.83 -10.17
CA ILE A 78 -13.63 -3.23 -11.05
C ILE A 78 -12.45 -3.70 -10.21
N GLY A 79 -12.13 -2.96 -9.14
CA GLY A 79 -11.07 -3.34 -8.23
C GLY A 79 -10.68 -2.26 -7.23
N LEU A 80 -9.46 -2.36 -6.72
CA LEU A 80 -9.00 -1.60 -5.57
C LEU A 80 -7.67 -0.93 -5.86
N ILE A 81 -7.51 0.27 -5.29
CA ILE A 81 -6.23 0.96 -5.19
C ILE A 81 -6.02 1.33 -3.73
N ALA A 82 -4.82 1.10 -3.20
CA ALA A 82 -4.38 1.80 -2.01
C ALA A 82 -2.90 2.18 -2.11
N ILE A 83 -2.66 3.44 -1.79
CA ILE A 83 -1.34 4.04 -1.73
C ILE A 83 -1.06 4.46 -0.30
N GLY A 84 0.19 4.36 0.14
CA GLY A 84 0.58 4.77 1.48
C GLY A 84 2.05 5.08 1.61
N ASP A 85 2.49 5.34 2.84
CA ASP A 85 3.88 5.68 3.10
C ASP A 85 4.85 4.67 2.45
N PRO A 86 5.86 5.16 1.71
CA PRO A 86 6.77 4.30 0.98
C PRO A 86 7.70 3.56 1.94
N VAL A 87 8.19 2.39 1.51
CA VAL A 87 9.26 1.67 2.20
C VAL A 87 10.44 2.62 2.41
N PHE A 88 10.81 2.83 3.68
CA PHE A 88 11.84 3.82 4.02
C PHE A 88 13.18 3.44 3.39
N ASN A 89 13.67 2.22 3.64
CA ASN A 89 14.94 1.73 3.08
C ASN A 89 14.69 0.96 1.78
N LEU A 90 14.74 1.67 0.64
CA LEU A 90 14.60 1.07 -0.69
C LEU A 90 15.78 1.50 -1.57
N ALA A 91 16.88 0.75 -1.47
CA ALA A 91 18.15 1.10 -2.11
C ALA A 91 18.02 1.31 -3.63
N VAL A 92 17.22 0.48 -4.31
CA VAL A 92 16.99 0.60 -5.76
C VAL A 92 16.40 1.95 -6.16
N ARG A 93 15.47 2.50 -5.36
CA ARG A 93 14.91 3.83 -5.57
C ARG A 93 15.94 4.90 -5.26
N ASP A 94 16.59 4.79 -4.10
CA ASP A 94 17.53 5.81 -3.63
C ASP A 94 18.70 5.95 -4.62
N ASN A 95 19.25 4.84 -5.11
CA ASN A 95 20.32 4.83 -6.12
C ASN A 95 19.87 5.43 -7.46
N LEU A 96 18.65 5.13 -7.91
CA LEU A 96 18.12 5.68 -9.15
C LEU A 96 17.97 7.22 -9.09
N ILE A 97 17.51 7.74 -7.96
CA ILE A 97 17.27 9.18 -7.78
C ILE A 97 18.57 9.91 -7.35
N GLY A 98 19.56 9.17 -6.83
CA GLY A 98 20.79 9.75 -6.25
C GLY A 98 20.56 10.31 -4.84
N TRP A 99 19.73 9.64 -4.04
CA TRP A 99 19.46 10.04 -2.66
C TRP A 99 20.43 9.37 -1.68
N ASP A 100 21.05 10.18 -0.84
CA ASP A 100 21.64 9.74 0.41
C ASP A 100 20.57 9.62 1.53
N THR A 101 21.01 9.27 2.74
CA THR A 101 20.13 9.11 3.90
C THR A 101 19.39 10.41 4.28
N HIS A 102 20.01 11.58 4.13
CA HIS A 102 19.41 12.87 4.47
C HIS A 102 18.37 13.30 3.42
N ALA A 103 18.71 13.17 2.15
CA ALA A 103 17.81 13.42 1.02
C ALA A 103 16.59 12.50 1.11
N ARG A 104 16.79 11.22 1.41
CA ARG A 104 15.70 10.26 1.62
C ARG A 104 14.78 10.69 2.75
N SER A 105 15.33 10.98 3.93
CA SER A 105 14.53 11.37 5.09
C SER A 105 13.71 12.63 4.85
N SER A 106 14.19 13.57 4.03
CA SER A 106 13.51 14.83 3.73
C SER A 106 12.50 14.72 2.58
N ARG A 107 12.76 13.86 1.58
CA ARG A 107 12.01 13.83 0.32
C ARG A 107 10.98 12.70 0.21
N LEU A 108 11.01 11.69 1.09
CA LEU A 108 10.00 10.61 1.08
C LEU A 108 8.55 11.10 1.26
N VAL A 109 8.36 12.29 1.82
CA VAL A 109 7.03 12.91 1.91
C VAL A 109 6.41 13.19 0.53
N ASN A 110 7.18 13.16 -0.55
CA ASN A 110 6.68 13.37 -1.90
C ASN A 110 6.39 12.06 -2.67
N LEU A 111 6.54 10.92 -2.00
CA LEU A 111 6.38 9.58 -2.56
C LEU A 111 5.29 8.82 -1.81
N MET A 112 4.68 7.85 -2.51
CA MET A 112 3.80 6.84 -1.94
C MET A 112 4.09 5.47 -2.58
N ASP A 113 3.83 4.39 -1.86
CA ASP A 113 3.80 3.04 -2.41
C ASP A 113 2.36 2.58 -2.65
N ALA A 114 2.05 2.13 -3.87
CA ALA A 114 0.86 1.36 -4.15
C ALA A 114 1.03 -0.06 -3.64
N TYR A 115 0.46 -0.32 -2.46
CA TYR A 115 0.53 -1.62 -1.77
C TYR A 115 -0.72 -2.48 -2.02
N VAL A 116 -1.79 -1.89 -2.55
CA VAL A 116 -2.95 -2.58 -3.12
C VAL A 116 -3.16 -2.01 -4.51
N LEU A 117 -3.09 -2.87 -5.52
CA LEU A 117 -3.24 -2.46 -6.91
C LEU A 117 -3.67 -3.64 -7.77
N GLY A 118 -4.97 -3.83 -7.93
CA GLY A 118 -5.48 -5.00 -8.64
C GLY A 118 -6.96 -4.94 -8.95
N ALA A 119 -7.33 -5.66 -10.01
CA ALA A 119 -8.72 -5.86 -10.40
C ALA A 119 -9.31 -7.11 -9.75
N LEU A 120 -10.61 -7.09 -9.58
CA LEU A 120 -11.41 -8.21 -9.10
C LEU A 120 -11.92 -9.02 -10.30
N PRO A 121 -12.24 -10.31 -10.11
CA PRO A 121 -13.01 -11.05 -11.09
C PRO A 121 -14.37 -10.39 -11.38
N PRO A 122 -14.85 -10.40 -12.64
CA PRO A 122 -14.20 -10.93 -13.84
C PRO A 122 -13.28 -9.92 -14.54
N TYR A 123 -13.22 -8.66 -14.09
CA TYR A 123 -12.42 -7.59 -14.72
C TYR A 123 -10.93 -7.90 -14.81
N ASN A 124 -10.39 -8.69 -13.87
CA ASN A 124 -9.00 -9.14 -13.91
C ASN A 124 -8.65 -9.96 -15.17
N ALA A 125 -9.63 -10.66 -15.76
CA ALA A 125 -9.48 -11.37 -17.03
C ALA A 125 -9.57 -10.43 -18.25
N LEU A 126 -10.09 -9.21 -18.07
CA LEU A 126 -10.30 -8.20 -19.11
C LEU A 126 -9.27 -7.06 -19.04
N LEU A 127 -8.03 -7.39 -18.69
CA LEU A 127 -6.96 -6.40 -18.48
C LEU A 127 -7.27 -5.34 -17.40
N GLY A 128 -8.27 -5.53 -16.56
CA GLY A 128 -8.66 -4.56 -15.52
C GLY A 128 -7.52 -4.21 -14.56
N GLY A 129 -6.58 -5.14 -14.34
CA GLY A 129 -5.37 -4.83 -13.55
C GLY A 129 -4.50 -3.74 -14.17
N LYS A 130 -4.40 -3.70 -15.51
CA LYS A 130 -3.69 -2.65 -16.25
C LYS A 130 -4.47 -1.33 -16.19
N LEU A 131 -5.78 -1.39 -16.35
CA LEU A 131 -6.66 -0.23 -16.21
C LEU A 131 -6.48 0.44 -14.84
N ILE A 132 -6.55 -0.35 -13.77
CA ILE A 132 -6.37 0.13 -12.40
C ILE A 132 -4.96 0.69 -12.18
N ALA A 133 -3.92 0.05 -12.73
CA ALA A 133 -2.57 0.58 -12.67
C ALA A 133 -2.42 1.92 -13.41
N CYS A 134 -3.17 2.14 -14.50
CA CYS A 134 -3.19 3.45 -15.18
C CYS A 134 -3.81 4.55 -14.30
N LEU A 135 -4.82 4.23 -13.51
CA LEU A 135 -5.49 5.18 -12.62
C LEU A 135 -4.57 5.76 -11.53
N LEU A 136 -3.39 5.17 -11.28
CA LEU A 136 -2.39 5.77 -10.38
C LEU A 136 -1.92 7.15 -10.81
N ARG A 137 -2.01 7.47 -12.12
CA ARG A 137 -1.65 8.79 -12.67
C ARG A 137 -2.85 9.73 -12.83
N SER A 138 -4.02 9.38 -12.29
CA SER A 138 -5.21 10.23 -12.38
C SER A 138 -5.04 11.53 -11.60
N ARG A 139 -5.78 12.55 -12.03
CA ARG A 139 -5.81 13.83 -11.33
C ARG A 139 -6.51 13.72 -9.97
N ASP A 140 -7.57 12.91 -9.89
CA ASP A 140 -8.33 12.69 -8.65
C ASP A 140 -7.43 12.24 -7.50
N LEU A 141 -6.53 11.28 -7.77
CA LEU A 141 -5.61 10.75 -6.78
C LEU A 141 -4.58 11.79 -6.35
N TYR A 142 -4.04 12.58 -7.29
CA TYR A 142 -3.14 13.68 -6.97
C TYR A 142 -3.83 14.74 -6.11
N ASP A 143 -5.05 15.15 -6.46
CA ASP A 143 -5.80 16.17 -5.74
C ASP A 143 -6.17 15.72 -4.34
N ASP A 144 -6.58 14.46 -4.18
CA ASP A 144 -6.79 13.87 -2.86
C ASP A 144 -5.53 13.85 -2.01
N PHE A 145 -4.38 13.50 -2.59
CA PHE A 145 -3.10 13.57 -1.89
C PHE A 145 -2.81 15.01 -1.45
N ALA A 146 -2.90 15.97 -2.37
CA ALA A 146 -2.57 17.37 -2.10
C ALA A 146 -3.48 17.95 -1.01
N LYS A 147 -4.78 17.65 -1.07
CA LYS A 147 -5.76 18.08 -0.07
C LYS A 147 -5.47 17.55 1.33
N VAL A 148 -4.95 16.33 1.44
CA VAL A 148 -4.79 15.66 2.74
C VAL A 148 -3.40 15.87 3.33
N TYR A 149 -2.38 15.91 2.47
CA TYR A 149 -0.98 15.88 2.87
C TYR A 149 -0.20 17.13 2.48
N GLY A 150 -0.71 17.96 1.56
CA GLY A 150 0.03 19.07 0.93
C GLY A 150 0.52 20.13 1.91
N ASP A 151 -0.24 20.39 2.97
CA ASP A 151 0.08 21.41 3.99
C ASP A 151 0.34 20.84 5.38
N THR A 152 0.68 19.54 5.47
CA THR A 152 0.85 18.88 6.77
C THR A 152 2.12 19.31 7.51
N VAL A 153 2.03 19.40 8.84
CA VAL A 153 3.18 19.61 9.73
C VAL A 153 3.65 18.25 10.25
N GLY A 154 4.94 17.95 10.15
CA GLY A 154 5.47 16.68 10.62
C GLY A 154 5.43 16.57 12.15
N VAL A 155 4.84 15.51 12.69
CA VAL A 155 4.68 15.28 14.15
C VAL A 155 6.01 15.34 14.91
N ILE A 156 7.08 14.75 14.36
CA ILE A 156 8.39 14.74 15.00
C ILE A 156 9.17 16.02 14.67
N SER A 157 9.21 16.38 13.39
CA SER A 157 10.03 17.50 12.92
C SER A 157 9.46 18.88 13.28
N GLN A 158 8.16 18.99 13.56
CA GLN A 158 7.40 20.24 13.71
C GLN A 158 7.52 21.23 12.54
N LYS A 159 8.04 20.77 11.39
CA LYS A 159 8.19 21.54 10.15
C LYS A 159 6.99 21.30 9.23
N LYS A 160 6.53 22.37 8.58
CA LYS A 160 5.55 22.30 7.49
C LYS A 160 6.19 21.59 6.30
N LYS A 161 5.57 20.49 5.87
CA LYS A 161 5.98 19.70 4.72
C LYS A 161 5.06 20.09 3.57
N GLN A 162 5.58 20.85 2.60
CA GLN A 162 4.85 21.18 1.37
C GLN A 162 4.85 19.97 0.43
N ALA A 163 4.10 18.94 0.80
CA ALA A 163 4.13 17.65 0.12
C ALA A 163 3.48 17.76 -1.26
N ARG A 164 4.15 17.25 -2.29
CA ARG A 164 3.57 17.03 -3.62
C ARG A 164 3.78 15.59 -4.02
N LEU A 165 2.76 14.94 -4.57
CA LEU A 165 2.89 13.57 -5.04
C LEU A 165 3.68 13.56 -6.35
N LEU A 166 4.97 13.22 -6.26
CA LEU A 166 5.89 13.22 -7.40
C LEU A 166 5.98 11.87 -8.09
N ALA A 167 5.91 10.78 -7.32
CA ALA A 167 5.89 9.44 -7.87
C ALA A 167 5.20 8.45 -6.94
N ILE A 168 4.70 7.37 -7.55
CA ILE A 168 4.16 6.21 -6.86
C ILE A 168 5.00 5.01 -7.25
N THR A 169 5.51 4.29 -6.25
CA THR A 169 6.24 3.03 -6.45
C THR A 169 5.34 1.85 -6.13
N THR A 170 5.64 0.68 -6.68
CA THR A 170 4.97 -0.57 -6.32
C THR A 170 5.98 -1.72 -6.44
N THR A 171 5.74 -2.80 -5.71
CA THR A 171 6.61 -3.97 -5.68
C THR A 171 5.81 -5.23 -5.96
N SER A 172 6.46 -6.23 -6.56
CA SER A 172 5.88 -7.54 -6.79
C SER A 172 6.76 -8.59 -6.13
N SER A 173 6.15 -9.52 -5.39
CA SER A 173 6.85 -10.62 -4.73
C SER A 173 7.45 -11.64 -5.69
N MET A 174 6.95 -11.72 -6.92
CA MET A 174 7.40 -12.66 -7.96
C MET A 174 8.37 -12.00 -8.97
N GLY A 175 8.92 -10.83 -8.64
CA GLY A 175 9.81 -10.10 -9.53
C GLY A 175 9.07 -9.42 -10.67
N ARG A 176 9.06 -10.03 -11.86
CA ARG A 176 8.46 -9.41 -13.05
C ARG A 176 6.93 -9.59 -13.06
N SER A 177 6.21 -8.46 -13.05
CA SER A 177 4.74 -8.44 -13.22
C SER A 177 4.35 -8.09 -14.65
N SER A 178 3.54 -8.95 -15.29
CA SER A 178 2.96 -8.69 -16.62
C SER A 178 1.98 -7.52 -16.62
N VAL A 179 1.43 -7.16 -15.46
CA VAL A 179 0.52 -6.03 -15.27
C VAL A 179 1.30 -4.70 -15.34
N TYR A 180 2.48 -4.64 -14.72
CA TYR A 180 3.21 -3.37 -14.52
C TYR A 180 4.30 -3.14 -15.57
N ASN A 181 5.03 -4.18 -15.98
CA ASN A 181 6.28 -4.01 -16.75
C ASN A 181 6.10 -3.52 -18.19
N ARG A 182 4.91 -3.70 -18.76
CA ARG A 182 4.60 -3.37 -20.16
C ARG A 182 3.40 -2.43 -20.29
N LEU A 183 3.09 -1.69 -19.22
CA LEU A 183 1.92 -0.84 -19.19
C LEU A 183 2.17 0.44 -20.01
N LYS A 184 1.56 0.48 -21.19
CA LYS A 184 1.55 1.65 -22.08
C LYS A 184 0.12 1.93 -22.51
N LEU A 185 -0.24 3.22 -22.54
CA LEU A 185 -1.47 3.73 -23.12
C LEU A 185 -1.06 4.85 -24.09
N ASP A 186 -1.43 4.73 -25.36
CA ASP A 186 -1.07 5.69 -26.43
C ASP A 186 0.43 6.04 -26.47
N GLY A 187 1.28 5.01 -26.34
CA GLY A 187 2.74 5.14 -26.32
C GLY A 187 3.31 5.66 -24.99
N ILE A 188 2.49 6.20 -24.10
CA ILE A 188 2.91 6.70 -22.79
C ILE A 188 3.14 5.53 -21.84
N GLN A 189 4.35 5.41 -21.31
CA GLN A 189 4.67 4.44 -20.27
C GLN A 189 4.13 4.91 -18.90
N TYR A 190 3.39 4.04 -18.20
CA TYR A 190 2.81 4.38 -16.88
C TYR A 190 3.68 3.89 -15.73
N LEU A 191 4.30 2.72 -15.85
CA LEU A 191 5.19 2.14 -14.87
C LEU A 191 6.49 1.70 -15.54
N LYS A 192 7.61 2.04 -14.90
CA LYS A 192 8.95 1.64 -15.32
C LYS A 192 9.57 0.80 -14.21
N SER A 193 10.09 -0.37 -14.58
CA SER A 193 10.87 -1.18 -13.64
C SER A 193 12.15 -0.45 -13.27
N ILE A 194 12.40 -0.30 -11.98
CA ILE A 194 13.60 0.37 -11.44
C ILE A 194 14.65 -0.61 -10.91
N GLY A 195 14.31 -1.89 -10.78
CA GLY A 195 15.21 -2.96 -10.36
C GLY A 195 14.59 -3.91 -9.34
N TYR A 196 15.44 -4.69 -8.68
CA TYR A 196 15.07 -5.65 -7.64
C TYR A 196 15.49 -5.15 -6.25
N THR A 197 14.82 -5.63 -5.21
CA THR A 197 15.16 -5.36 -3.82
C THR A 197 15.03 -6.63 -2.99
N GLY A 198 15.89 -6.77 -1.98
CA GLY A 198 15.74 -7.78 -0.93
C GLY A 198 15.01 -7.20 0.28
N GLY A 199 14.20 -8.01 0.94
CA GLY A 199 13.62 -7.68 2.24
C GLY A 199 14.43 -8.32 3.36
N TRP A 200 14.52 -7.63 4.49
CA TRP A 200 15.06 -8.17 5.73
C TRP A 200 13.95 -8.23 6.76
N GLY A 201 13.79 -9.36 7.44
CA GLY A 201 12.71 -9.56 8.40
C GLY A 201 13.11 -10.54 9.49
N HIS A 202 12.41 -10.45 10.61
CA HIS A 202 12.62 -11.29 11.79
C HIS A 202 11.58 -12.43 11.88
N PHE A 203 10.96 -12.82 10.76
CA PHE A 203 9.90 -13.84 10.75
C PHE A 203 10.40 -15.24 11.11
N HIS A 204 11.70 -15.49 10.94
CA HIS A 204 12.35 -16.73 11.36
C HIS A 204 12.68 -16.76 12.86
N ILE A 205 12.41 -15.67 13.59
CA ILE A 205 12.69 -15.53 15.02
C ILE A 205 11.35 -15.66 15.77
N PRO A 206 11.13 -16.76 16.51
CA PRO A 206 9.94 -16.93 17.31
C PRO A 206 9.81 -15.84 18.37
N ASP A 207 8.57 -15.46 18.72
CA ASP A 207 8.34 -14.43 19.74
C ASP A 207 8.92 -14.83 21.11
N SER A 208 8.94 -16.12 21.47
CA SER A 208 9.55 -16.61 22.71
C SER A 208 11.06 -16.35 22.74
N LEU A 209 11.77 -16.73 21.68
CA LEU A 209 13.20 -16.46 21.55
C LEU A 209 13.48 -14.96 21.55
N PHE A 210 12.65 -14.16 20.88
CA PHE A 210 12.81 -12.71 20.89
C PHE A 210 12.69 -12.11 22.30
N ILE A 211 11.80 -12.64 23.13
CA ILE A 211 11.67 -12.22 24.54
C ILE A 211 12.93 -12.59 25.32
N GLU A 212 13.45 -13.82 25.17
CA GLU A 212 14.68 -14.26 25.83
C GLU A 212 15.89 -13.37 25.46
N LEU A 213 16.07 -13.07 24.17
CA LEU A 213 17.12 -12.15 23.70
C LEU A 213 16.98 -10.75 24.30
N ARG A 214 15.75 -10.27 24.45
CA ARG A 214 15.48 -8.95 25.04
C ARG A 214 15.76 -8.94 26.54
N ASP A 215 15.37 -10.00 27.26
CA ASP A 215 15.60 -10.10 28.69
C ASP A 215 17.10 -10.22 29.00
N TYR A 216 17.86 -10.99 28.19
CA TYR A 216 19.32 -11.01 28.23
C TYR A 216 19.95 -9.62 28.07
N LEU A 217 19.50 -8.84 27.08
CA LEU A 217 19.98 -7.47 26.89
C LEU A 217 19.60 -6.54 28.05
N ARG A 218 18.45 -6.77 28.70
CA ARG A 218 18.04 -6.00 29.87
C ARG A 218 18.91 -6.30 31.08
N ASP A 219 19.30 -7.57 31.28
CA ASP A 219 20.25 -7.96 32.33
C ASP A 219 21.63 -7.31 32.16
N MET A 220 21.99 -6.99 30.92
CA MET A 220 23.21 -6.24 30.57
C MET A 220 23.03 -4.71 30.56
N ASP A 221 21.87 -4.20 30.97
CA ASP A 221 21.50 -2.77 30.90
C ASP A 221 21.67 -2.15 29.49
N HIS A 222 21.43 -2.96 28.45
CA HIS A 222 21.61 -2.53 27.07
C HIS A 222 20.35 -1.83 26.53
N ALA A 223 20.50 -0.58 26.07
CA ALA A 223 19.42 0.32 25.65
C ALA A 223 18.43 -0.24 24.61
N TYR A 224 18.85 -1.19 23.75
CA TYR A 224 17.95 -1.82 22.78
C TYR A 224 16.93 -2.79 23.37
N ALA A 225 17.02 -3.14 24.65
CA ALA A 225 15.96 -3.89 25.32
C ALA A 225 14.62 -3.12 25.27
N ASP A 226 14.66 -1.80 25.50
CA ASP A 226 13.45 -1.00 25.77
C ASP A 226 13.27 0.24 24.87
N HIS A 227 14.25 0.59 24.02
CA HIS A 227 14.14 1.75 23.12
C HIS A 227 13.37 1.46 21.81
N TYR A 228 12.04 1.33 21.90
CA TYR A 228 11.16 1.05 20.74
C TYR A 228 9.99 2.03 20.53
N MET A 229 10.02 3.17 21.22
CA MET A 229 9.01 4.21 21.11
C MET A 229 8.94 4.85 19.72
N PHE A 230 7.80 5.51 19.44
CA PHE A 230 7.61 6.29 18.23
C PHE A 230 8.74 7.31 18.05
N GLY A 231 9.40 7.30 16.90
CA GLY A 231 10.59 8.11 16.61
C GLY A 231 11.92 7.36 16.64
N ASN A 232 11.99 6.17 17.26
CA ASN A 232 13.22 5.37 17.36
C ASN A 232 13.52 4.51 16.10
N GLY A 233 12.73 4.69 15.05
CA GLY A 233 12.86 3.98 13.78
C GLY A 233 12.25 2.56 13.78
N PRO A 234 11.89 2.05 12.59
CA PRO A 234 11.03 0.85 12.45
C PRO A 234 11.73 -0.50 12.70
N ASN A 235 13.06 -0.52 12.85
CA ASN A 235 13.85 -1.76 12.86
C ASN A 235 14.22 -2.25 14.26
N TRP A 236 13.49 -1.85 15.31
CA TRP A 236 13.84 -2.17 16.69
C TRP A 236 14.08 -3.67 16.91
N ARG A 237 13.12 -4.54 16.52
CA ARG A 237 13.28 -6.00 16.68
C ARG A 237 14.58 -6.53 16.05
N LEU A 238 14.92 -6.09 14.83
CA LEU A 238 16.16 -6.49 14.17
C LEU A 238 17.41 -5.97 14.89
N ARG A 239 17.37 -4.75 15.44
CA ARG A 239 18.49 -4.18 16.22
C ARG A 239 18.67 -4.90 17.54
N THR A 240 17.59 -5.25 18.23
CA THR A 240 17.61 -6.04 19.47
C THR A 240 18.20 -7.41 19.19
N THR A 241 17.71 -8.14 18.18
CA THR A 241 18.28 -9.45 17.81
C THR A 241 19.75 -9.35 17.42
N LYS A 242 20.17 -8.31 16.70
CA LYS A 242 21.58 -8.16 16.31
C LYS A 242 22.50 -7.91 17.51
N ALA A 243 21.98 -7.29 18.57
CA ALA A 243 22.76 -6.89 19.73
C ALA A 243 22.86 -7.98 20.79
N ALA A 244 21.86 -8.85 20.89
CA ALA A 244 21.86 -10.04 21.74
C ALA A 244 22.75 -11.13 21.12
#